data_AF-A0A2R6X993-F1
#
_entry.id   AF-A0A2R6X993-F1
#
_cell.length_a   1.000
_cell.length_b   1.000
_cell.length_c   1.000
_cell.angle_alpha   90.00
_cell.angle_beta   90.00
_cell.angle_gamma   90.00
#
_symmetry.space_group_name_H-M   'P 1'
#
loop_
_entity.id
_entity.type
_entity.pdbx_description
1 polymer ?
#
loop_
_entity_poly.entity_id
_entity_poly.type
_entity_poly.pdbx_seq_one_letter_code
_entity_poly.pdbx_strand_id
1 'polypeptide(L)'
;MTASTTVEQVAGTMAKTDLKGEPQAKDSKTGSGEKDAKAGAVVWTGHDESMDKAVALMEQFGLPLGLLPLEDVQELGFDESTGYMWITQKKKVEHTFKLISKQVSYAEEIKGYVEKGKIRKLSGVKAKELFLWVPVIDITVDGDHITFKSYGGVNKVFAAQAFAAGQ
;
A
#
# COMPACT_ATOMS: atom_id res chain seq x y z
N MET A 1 79.55 -4.30 -6.68
CA MET A 1 79.57 -5.56 -7.44
C MET A 1 78.83 -6.61 -6.63
N THR A 2 77.75 -7.12 -7.22
CA THR A 2 76.98 -8.36 -6.96
C THR A 2 77.34 -9.26 -5.77
N ALA A 3 76.32 -9.63 -4.99
CA ALA A 3 75.94 -11.05 -4.80
C ALA A 3 74.58 -11.18 -4.09
N SER A 4 73.64 -11.85 -4.76
CA SER A 4 72.41 -12.46 -4.23
C SER A 4 72.72 -13.67 -3.33
N THR A 5 71.79 -14.08 -2.45
CA THR A 5 71.55 -15.47 -1.91
C THR A 5 70.37 -15.40 -0.91
N THR A 6 69.16 -15.93 -1.22
CA THR A 6 68.57 -17.27 -0.84
C THR A 6 67.99 -17.29 0.60
N VAL A 7 66.66 -17.21 0.83
CA VAL A 7 65.58 -18.26 0.93
C VAL A 7 65.46 -18.93 2.33
N GLU A 8 64.20 -19.26 2.70
CA GLU A 8 63.71 -20.15 3.79
C GLU A 8 63.63 -19.55 5.21
N GLN A 9 62.67 -19.86 6.11
CA GLN A 9 61.38 -20.56 6.08
C GLN A 9 60.71 -20.42 7.49
N VAL A 10 59.39 -20.69 7.54
CA VAL A 10 58.53 -21.24 8.64
C VAL A 10 58.30 -20.54 10.00
N ALA A 11 57.00 -20.46 10.38
CA ALA A 11 56.36 -21.08 11.56
C ALA A 11 55.45 -20.18 12.44
N GLY A 12 54.29 -20.72 12.86
CA GLY A 12 53.52 -20.35 14.07
C GLY A 12 52.20 -19.60 13.81
N THR A 13 51.03 -20.24 13.73
CA THR A 13 50.15 -20.81 14.79
C THR A 13 49.13 -19.81 15.37
N MET A 14 47.89 -20.32 15.43
CA MET A 14 46.60 -19.74 15.80
C MET A 14 46.51 -19.15 17.22
N ALA A 15 45.64 -18.14 17.41
CA ALA A 15 44.85 -18.00 18.64
C ALA A 15 43.51 -17.31 18.34
N LYS A 16 42.42 -18.03 18.63
CA LYS A 16 41.05 -17.55 18.73
C LYS A 16 40.93 -16.68 19.97
N THR A 17 40.14 -15.61 19.91
CA THR A 17 39.61 -14.94 21.11
C THR A 17 38.10 -14.95 21.03
N ASP A 18 37.50 -15.87 21.78
CA ASP A 18 36.11 -15.87 22.20
C ASP A 18 35.88 -14.73 23.19
N LEU A 19 34.90 -13.86 22.93
CA LEU A 19 34.19 -13.07 23.95
C LEU A 19 32.69 -13.00 23.59
N LYS A 20 32.03 -14.09 23.96
CA LYS A 20 30.69 -14.21 24.55
C LYS A 20 29.94 -12.89 24.83
N GLY A 21 28.68 -12.83 24.36
CA GLY A 21 27.63 -12.07 25.03
C GLY A 21 26.61 -11.40 24.10
N GLU A 22 25.60 -12.16 23.66
CA GLU A 22 24.29 -11.58 23.38
C GLU A 22 23.79 -10.78 24.60
N PRO A 23 23.03 -9.72 24.37
CA PRO A 23 21.60 -9.89 24.57
C PRO A 23 20.79 -9.58 23.31
N GLN A 24 19.95 -10.55 22.94
CA GLN A 24 18.75 -10.34 22.14
C GLN A 24 17.76 -9.41 22.87
N ALA A 25 16.82 -8.92 22.06
CA ALA A 25 15.60 -8.17 22.37
C ALA A 25 15.73 -6.63 22.42
N LYS A 26 15.49 -6.03 21.26
CA LYS A 26 14.51 -4.95 21.17
C LYS A 26 13.45 -5.34 20.15
N ASP A 27 12.41 -5.98 20.66
CA ASP A 27 11.12 -6.12 20.00
C ASP A 27 10.64 -4.76 19.49
N SER A 28 10.81 -4.52 18.18
CA SER A 28 10.02 -3.51 17.49
C SER A 28 8.74 -4.19 17.04
N LYS A 29 7.74 -4.09 17.93
CA LYS A 29 6.36 -4.55 17.74
C LYS A 29 5.73 -3.89 16.51
N THR A 30 5.87 -4.51 15.34
CA THR A 30 5.07 -4.22 14.14
C THR A 30 4.67 -5.56 13.53
N GLY A 31 3.56 -6.13 14.00
CA GLY A 31 3.08 -7.43 13.52
C GLY A 31 1.79 -7.92 14.14
N SER A 32 1.37 -7.36 15.29
CA SER A 32 0.09 -7.70 15.93
C SER A 32 -1.09 -7.01 15.22
N GLY A 33 -1.01 -5.69 15.02
CA GLY A 33 -2.19 -4.90 14.63
C GLY A 33 -2.81 -5.21 13.27
N GLU A 34 -2.06 -5.76 12.30
CA GLU A 34 -2.60 -6.08 10.97
C GLU A 34 -3.23 -7.47 10.92
N LYS A 35 -2.72 -8.46 11.68
CA LYS A 35 -3.38 -9.76 11.84
C LYS A 35 -4.67 -9.61 12.63
N ASP A 36 -4.65 -8.77 13.67
CA ASP A 36 -5.82 -8.47 14.49
C ASP A 36 -6.90 -7.74 13.69
N ALA A 37 -6.52 -6.84 12.77
CA ALA A 37 -7.46 -6.12 11.90
C ALA A 37 -8.16 -7.01 10.84
N LYS A 38 -7.60 -8.17 10.51
CA LYS A 38 -8.17 -9.11 9.53
C LYS A 38 -9.02 -10.22 10.16
N ALA A 39 -8.97 -10.41 11.48
CA ALA A 39 -9.55 -11.57 12.16
C ALA A 39 -11.08 -11.68 12.08
N GLY A 40 -11.79 -10.57 11.83
CA GLY A 40 -13.25 -10.52 11.67
C GLY A 40 -13.73 -10.27 10.24
N ALA A 41 -12.83 -10.23 9.28
CA ALA A 41 -13.15 -9.83 7.92
C ALA A 41 -13.73 -10.97 7.07
N VAL A 42 -14.69 -10.63 6.22
CA VAL A 42 -15.09 -11.47 5.09
C VAL A 42 -14.08 -11.28 3.97
N VAL A 43 -13.65 -12.39 3.37
CA VAL A 43 -12.63 -12.40 2.32
C VAL A 43 -13.21 -13.04 1.06
N TRP A 44 -13.09 -12.34 -0.05
CA TRP A 44 -13.41 -12.82 -1.39
C TRP A 44 -12.12 -12.98 -2.18
N THR A 45 -12.04 -14.04 -2.98
CA THR A 45 -10.81 -14.39 -3.71
C THR A 45 -11.10 -14.58 -5.19
N GLY A 46 -10.12 -14.25 -6.02
CA GLY A 46 -10.25 -14.28 -7.47
C GLY A 46 -10.81 -12.98 -8.02
N HIS A 47 -10.46 -12.70 -9.28
CA HIS A 47 -10.68 -11.39 -9.87
C HIS A 47 -12.15 -10.99 -9.92
N ASP A 48 -12.99 -11.80 -10.58
CA ASP A 48 -14.38 -11.45 -10.85
C ASP A 48 -15.19 -11.24 -9.55
N GLU A 49 -15.12 -12.20 -8.62
CA GLU A 49 -15.83 -12.09 -7.33
C GLU A 49 -15.34 -10.91 -6.50
N SER A 50 -14.03 -10.67 -6.45
CA SER A 50 -13.47 -9.54 -5.70
C SER A 50 -13.85 -8.20 -6.31
N MET A 51 -13.93 -8.11 -7.65
CA MET A 51 -14.35 -6.89 -8.35
C MET A 51 -15.82 -6.58 -8.11
N ASP A 52 -16.70 -7.57 -8.22
CA ASP A 52 -18.13 -7.40 -7.96
C ASP A 52 -18.37 -6.91 -6.53
N LYS A 53 -17.64 -7.46 -5.56
CA LYS A 53 -17.72 -7.06 -4.15
C LYS A 53 -17.10 -5.70 -3.88
N ALA A 54 -16.01 -5.33 -4.56
CA ALA A 54 -15.41 -4.01 -4.45
C ALA A 54 -16.39 -2.93 -4.94
N VAL A 55 -17.05 -3.14 -6.08
CA VAL A 55 -18.07 -2.21 -6.60
C VAL A 55 -19.25 -2.10 -5.65
N ALA A 56 -19.76 -3.22 -5.13
CA ALA A 56 -20.84 -3.23 -4.15
C ALA A 56 -20.48 -2.47 -2.85
N LEU A 57 -19.24 -2.60 -2.37
CA LEU A 57 -18.76 -1.82 -1.22
C LEU A 57 -18.69 -0.32 -1.55
N MET A 58 -18.16 0.06 -2.71
CA MET A 58 -18.15 1.48 -3.11
C MET A 58 -19.57 2.05 -3.14
N GLU A 59 -20.52 1.33 -3.71
CA GLU A 59 -21.93 1.73 -3.75
C GLU A 59 -22.55 1.85 -2.35
N GLN A 60 -22.40 0.81 -1.52
CA GLN A 60 -22.91 0.76 -0.15
C GLN A 60 -22.43 1.95 0.69
N PHE A 61 -21.17 2.33 0.52
CA PHE A 61 -20.56 3.44 1.25
C PHE A 61 -20.67 4.78 0.52
N GLY A 62 -21.38 4.88 -0.61
CA GLY A 62 -21.61 6.15 -1.31
C GLY A 62 -20.33 6.76 -1.90
N LEU A 63 -19.43 5.90 -2.38
CA LEU A 63 -18.20 6.26 -3.08
C LEU A 63 -18.37 6.06 -4.59
N PRO A 64 -17.68 6.83 -5.45
CA PRO A 64 -17.73 6.62 -6.89
C PRO A 64 -17.27 5.22 -7.29
N LEU A 65 -18.04 4.56 -8.16
CA LEU A 65 -17.80 3.16 -8.55
C LEU A 65 -16.51 2.95 -9.37
N GLY A 66 -15.94 4.01 -9.94
CA GLY A 66 -14.66 3.99 -10.66
C GLY A 66 -13.46 4.47 -9.85
N LEU A 67 -13.61 4.67 -8.53
CA LEU A 67 -12.55 5.23 -7.68
C LEU A 67 -11.29 4.36 -7.62
N LEU A 68 -11.46 3.04 -7.74
CA LEU A 68 -10.41 2.03 -7.70
C LEU A 68 -10.44 1.23 -9.02
N PRO A 69 -9.70 1.66 -10.07
CA PRO A 69 -9.51 0.91 -11.31
C PRO A 69 -8.54 -0.24 -11.06
N LEU A 70 -9.04 -1.27 -10.38
CA LEU A 70 -8.30 -2.47 -10.00
C LEU A 70 -8.12 -3.41 -11.21
N GLU A 71 -6.99 -4.09 -11.28
CA GLU A 71 -6.71 -5.12 -12.30
C GLU A 71 -6.06 -6.33 -11.62
N ASP A 72 -6.26 -7.53 -12.18
CA ASP A 72 -5.61 -8.75 -11.69
C ASP A 72 -5.77 -8.96 -10.17
N VAL A 73 -6.94 -8.62 -9.63
CA VAL A 73 -7.27 -8.75 -8.19
C VAL A 73 -7.20 -10.20 -7.75
N GLN A 74 -6.49 -10.43 -6.66
CA GLN A 74 -6.33 -11.75 -6.04
C GLN A 74 -7.30 -11.91 -4.87
N GLU A 75 -7.46 -10.87 -4.07
CA GLU A 75 -8.27 -10.90 -2.85
C GLU A 75 -8.81 -9.51 -2.52
N LEU A 76 -10.03 -9.49 -2.01
CA LEU A 76 -10.65 -8.36 -1.31
C LEU A 76 -11.07 -8.84 0.07
N GLY A 77 -10.67 -8.12 1.10
CA GLY A 77 -11.15 -8.34 2.46
C GLY A 77 -11.88 -7.13 3.01
N PHE A 78 -12.94 -7.37 3.77
CA PHE A 78 -13.72 -6.33 4.43
C PHE A 78 -14.23 -6.80 5.79
N ASP A 79 -13.97 -6.01 6.82
CA ASP A 79 -14.54 -6.17 8.16
C ASP A 79 -15.61 -5.11 8.40
N GLU A 80 -16.88 -5.53 8.42
CA GLU A 80 -18.03 -4.65 8.62
C GLU A 80 -18.03 -3.97 9.99
N SER A 81 -17.44 -4.61 11.02
CA SER A 81 -17.44 -4.07 12.39
C SER A 81 -16.50 -2.89 12.56
N THR A 82 -15.39 -2.88 11.81
CA THR A 82 -14.35 -1.84 11.89
C THR A 82 -14.33 -0.92 10.67
N GLY A 83 -14.95 -1.34 9.56
CA GLY A 83 -14.84 -0.73 8.23
C GLY A 83 -13.48 -0.97 7.57
N TYR A 84 -12.63 -1.84 8.12
CA TYR A 84 -11.32 -2.12 7.54
C TYR A 84 -11.45 -2.87 6.22
N MET A 85 -10.73 -2.42 5.21
CA MET A 85 -10.70 -3.01 3.88
C MET A 85 -9.27 -3.16 3.39
N TRP A 86 -8.99 -4.26 2.69
CA TRP A 86 -7.78 -4.41 1.90
C TRP A 86 -8.07 -5.09 0.57
N ILE A 87 -7.23 -4.78 -0.42
CA ILE A 87 -7.24 -5.37 -1.75
C ILE A 87 -5.80 -5.77 -2.08
N THR A 88 -5.61 -6.98 -2.60
CA THR A 88 -4.35 -7.40 -3.20
C THR A 88 -4.52 -7.69 -4.68
N GLN A 89 -3.56 -7.23 -5.46
CA GLN A 89 -3.49 -7.38 -6.92
C GLN A 89 -2.11 -7.90 -7.32
N LYS A 90 -2.02 -8.61 -8.45
CA LYS A 90 -0.75 -9.27 -8.87
C LYS A 90 0.41 -8.30 -9.12
N LYS A 91 0.11 -7.06 -9.47
CA LYS A 91 1.08 -6.03 -9.88
C LYS A 91 0.51 -4.65 -9.63
N LYS A 92 1.37 -3.65 -9.48
CA LYS A 92 0.97 -2.24 -9.48
C LYS A 92 0.25 -1.85 -10.79
N VAL A 93 -0.80 -1.05 -10.68
CA VAL A 93 -1.55 -0.45 -11.80
C VAL A 93 -1.38 1.06 -11.80
N GLU A 94 -1.22 1.66 -12.98
CA GLU A 94 -1.33 3.10 -13.17
C GLU A 94 -2.53 3.41 -14.05
N HIS A 95 -3.35 4.34 -13.62
CA HIS A 95 -4.58 4.73 -14.30
C HIS A 95 -4.59 6.24 -14.53
N THR A 96 -5.25 6.68 -15.61
CA THR A 96 -5.44 8.10 -15.90
C THR A 96 -6.93 8.41 -15.95
N PHE A 97 -7.42 9.15 -14.95
CA PHE A 97 -8.78 9.67 -14.95
C PHE A 97 -8.89 10.77 -16.00
N LYS A 98 -9.52 10.45 -17.13
CA LYS A 98 -9.47 11.26 -18.35
C LYS A 98 -10.08 12.65 -18.17
N LEU A 99 -11.21 12.74 -17.47
CA LEU A 99 -11.94 14.01 -17.27
C LEU A 99 -11.13 15.07 -16.53
N ILE A 100 -10.17 14.66 -15.69
CA ILE A 100 -9.33 15.57 -14.89
C ILE A 100 -7.84 15.47 -15.27
N SER A 101 -7.50 14.65 -16.26
CA SER A 101 -6.12 14.38 -16.70
C SER A 101 -5.18 14.04 -15.54
N LYS A 102 -5.66 13.28 -14.54
CA LYS A 102 -4.86 12.90 -13.36
C LYS A 102 -4.41 11.46 -13.46
N GLN A 103 -3.10 11.26 -13.34
CA GLN A 103 -2.49 9.95 -13.22
C GLN A 103 -2.47 9.52 -11.76
N VAL A 104 -2.91 8.30 -11.48
CA VAL A 104 -2.95 7.70 -10.15
C VAL A 104 -2.32 6.32 -10.24
N SER A 105 -1.53 5.97 -9.23
CA SER A 105 -0.94 4.65 -9.09
C SER A 105 -1.55 3.90 -7.92
N TYR A 106 -1.85 2.63 -8.16
CA TYR A 106 -2.41 1.67 -7.22
C TYR A 106 -1.39 0.55 -7.02
N ALA A 107 -0.94 0.36 -5.78
CA ALA A 107 0.06 -0.65 -5.42
C ALA A 107 -0.52 -2.06 -5.38
N GLU A 108 0.35 -3.05 -5.22
CA GLU A 108 -0.04 -4.46 -5.07
C GLU A 108 -0.91 -4.72 -3.84
N GLU A 109 -0.73 -3.95 -2.78
CA GLU A 109 -1.63 -3.94 -1.61
C GLU A 109 -2.19 -2.53 -1.41
N ILE A 110 -3.51 -2.45 -1.36
CA ILE A 110 -4.27 -1.24 -1.04
C ILE A 110 -5.04 -1.53 0.24
N LYS A 111 -4.99 -0.63 1.22
CA LYS A 111 -5.73 -0.79 2.48
C LYS A 111 -6.17 0.53 3.06
N GLY A 112 -7.26 0.49 3.81
CA GLY A 112 -7.82 1.66 4.49
C GLY A 112 -9.04 1.28 5.31
N TYR A 113 -9.72 2.30 5.80
CA TYR A 113 -10.99 2.14 6.50
C TYR A 113 -12.06 2.89 5.73
N VAL A 114 -13.12 2.19 5.37
CA VAL A 114 -14.25 2.72 4.61
C VAL A 114 -15.36 3.08 5.59
N GLU A 115 -15.91 4.28 5.41
CA GLU A 115 -17.06 4.80 6.12
C GLU A 115 -18.00 5.44 5.09
N LYS A 116 -19.22 5.81 5.48
CA LYS A 116 -20.16 6.46 4.57
C LYS A 116 -19.55 7.75 4.00
N GLY A 117 -19.40 7.78 2.67
CA GLY A 117 -18.82 8.85 1.88
C GLY A 117 -17.31 9.03 2.07
N LYS A 118 -16.59 8.08 2.66
CA LYS A 118 -15.21 8.32 3.09
C LYS A 118 -14.32 7.08 3.07
N ILE A 119 -13.07 7.27 2.70
CA ILE A 119 -11.97 6.34 2.99
C ILE A 119 -10.92 7.09 3.80
N ARG A 120 -10.46 6.49 4.90
CA ARG A 120 -9.42 7.08 5.77
C ARG A 120 -8.25 6.14 5.96
N LYS A 121 -7.08 6.71 6.30
CA LYS A 121 -5.83 5.96 6.47
C LYS A 121 -5.53 5.07 5.25
N LEU A 122 -5.86 5.59 4.07
CA LEU A 122 -5.61 4.93 2.80
C LEU A 122 -4.11 4.80 2.58
N SER A 123 -3.71 3.63 2.11
CA SER A 123 -2.36 3.34 1.65
C SER A 123 -2.41 2.51 0.38
N GLY A 124 -1.31 2.52 -0.37
CA GLY A 124 -1.24 1.88 -1.69
C GLY A 124 -1.72 2.78 -2.84
N VAL A 125 -2.28 3.96 -2.56
CA VAL A 125 -2.74 4.90 -3.61
C VAL A 125 -1.87 6.16 -3.62
N LYS A 126 -1.39 6.56 -4.81
CA LYS A 126 -0.64 7.80 -5.01
C LYS A 126 -1.13 8.54 -6.24
N ALA A 127 -1.30 9.86 -6.14
CA ALA A 127 -1.57 10.72 -7.28
C ALA A 127 -0.25 11.32 -7.80
N LYS A 128 -0.11 11.43 -9.12
CA LYS A 128 1.03 12.10 -9.72
C LYS A 128 0.84 13.61 -9.66
N GLU A 129 1.82 14.30 -9.10
CA GLU A 129 1.88 15.76 -9.11
C GLU A 129 3.23 16.27 -9.60
N LEU A 130 3.19 17.04 -10.70
CA LEU A 130 4.35 17.45 -11.48
C LEU A 130 5.25 16.23 -11.81
N PHE A 131 6.29 16.02 -11.02
CA PHE A 131 7.28 14.94 -11.20
C PHE A 131 7.27 13.90 -10.06
N LEU A 132 6.42 14.05 -9.04
CA LEU A 132 6.41 13.23 -7.84
C LEU A 132 5.10 12.46 -7.66
N TRP A 133 5.20 11.26 -7.10
CA TRP A 133 4.03 10.48 -6.68
C TRP A 133 3.71 10.79 -5.23
N VAL A 134 2.59 11.49 -5.02
CA VAL A 134 2.14 11.94 -3.70
C VAL A 134 1.10 10.97 -3.14
N PRO A 135 1.27 10.43 -1.92
CA PRO A 135 0.28 9.55 -1.32
C PRO A 135 -1.08 10.23 -1.12
N VAL A 136 -2.13 9.48 -1.37
CA VAL A 136 -3.49 9.82 -0.95
C VAL A 136 -3.78 9.09 0.35
N ILE A 137 -4.12 9.85 1.40
CA ILE A 137 -4.32 9.30 2.74
C ILE A 137 -5.79 9.26 3.17
N ASP A 138 -6.60 10.22 2.71
CA ASP A 138 -8.04 10.23 2.95
C ASP A 138 -8.75 10.64 1.65
N ILE A 139 -9.95 10.09 1.46
CA ILE A 139 -10.89 10.44 0.39
C ILE A 139 -12.22 10.76 1.05
N THR A 140 -12.88 11.83 0.66
CA THR A 140 -14.20 12.21 1.20
C THR A 140 -15.10 12.68 0.08
N VAL A 141 -16.34 12.22 0.07
CA VAL A 141 -17.39 12.59 -0.88
C VAL A 141 -18.40 13.46 -0.14
N ASP A 142 -18.72 14.60 -0.74
CA ASP A 142 -19.73 15.54 -0.25
C ASP A 142 -20.54 16.06 -1.44
N GLY A 143 -21.80 15.65 -1.52
CA GLY A 143 -22.67 15.92 -2.68
C GLY A 143 -22.07 15.39 -3.98
N ASP A 144 -21.87 16.29 -4.94
CA ASP A 144 -21.28 16.05 -6.25
C ASP A 144 -19.76 16.24 -6.29
N HIS A 145 -19.12 16.45 -5.13
CA HIS A 145 -17.68 16.67 -5.02
C HIS A 145 -16.98 15.53 -4.30
N ILE A 146 -15.73 15.28 -4.69
CA ILE A 146 -14.82 14.37 -4.03
C ILE A 146 -13.52 15.10 -3.69
N THR A 147 -13.06 14.92 -2.45
CA THR A 147 -11.86 15.52 -1.89
C THR A 147 -10.83 14.44 -1.62
N PHE A 148 -9.63 14.59 -2.18
CA PHE A 148 -8.46 13.78 -1.91
C PHE A 148 -7.51 14.55 -1.02
N LYS A 149 -7.10 13.94 0.09
CA LYS A 149 -6.14 14.52 1.02
C LYS A 149 -4.80 13.80 0.93
N SER A 150 -3.73 14.58 0.98
CA SER A 150 -2.35 14.10 1.04
C SER A 150 -1.65 14.54 2.33
N TYR A 151 -0.45 14.02 2.55
CA TYR A 151 0.42 14.51 3.62
C TYR A 151 0.69 16.01 3.47
N GLY A 152 0.85 16.71 4.60
CA GLY A 152 1.06 18.16 4.62
C GLY A 152 -0.22 19.01 4.52
N GLY A 153 -1.41 18.38 4.59
CA GLY A 153 -2.69 19.11 4.64
C GLY A 153 -3.18 19.60 3.28
N VAL A 154 -2.57 19.15 2.19
CA VAL A 154 -3.00 19.48 0.84
C VAL A 154 -4.25 18.67 0.49
N ASN A 155 -5.31 19.39 0.12
CA ASN A 155 -6.55 18.82 -0.40
C ASN A 155 -6.70 19.15 -1.88
N LYS A 156 -7.24 18.20 -2.64
CA LYS A 156 -7.66 18.38 -4.03
C LYS A 156 -9.13 18.02 -4.15
N VAL A 157 -9.92 18.92 -4.73
CA VAL A 157 -11.36 18.75 -4.89
C VAL A 157 -11.66 18.62 -6.38
N PHE A 158 -12.52 17.67 -6.74
CA PHE A 158 -12.97 17.40 -8.10
C PHE A 158 -14.46 17.09 -8.10
N ALA A 159 -15.09 17.14 -9.28
CA ALA A 159 -16.42 16.56 -9.46
C ALA A 159 -16.36 15.03 -9.29
N ALA A 160 -17.27 14.47 -8.50
CA ALA A 160 -17.34 13.04 -8.22
C ALA A 160 -17.53 12.20 -9.50
N GLN A 161 -18.21 12.76 -10.50
CA GLN A 161 -18.41 12.10 -11.80
C GLN A 161 -17.11 11.83 -12.56
N ALA A 162 -16.01 12.53 -12.26
CA ALA A 162 -14.69 12.24 -12.82
C ALA A 162 -14.16 10.85 -12.41
N PHE A 163 -14.78 10.21 -11.41
CA PHE A 163 -14.41 8.91 -10.86
C PHE A 163 -15.56 7.90 -10.97
N ALA A 164 -16.51 8.14 -11.87
CA ALA A 164 -17.55 7.16 -12.20
C ALA A 164 -16.95 5.92 -12.89
N ALA A 165 -17.68 4.81 -12.88
CA ALA A 165 -17.24 3.59 -13.57
C ALA A 165 -16.97 3.86 -15.07
N GLY A 166 -15.86 3.33 -15.58
CA GLY A 166 -15.47 3.45 -16.99
C GLY A 166 -14.76 4.75 -17.39
N GLN A 167 -14.38 5.60 -16.43
CA GLN A 167 -13.56 6.80 -16.67
C GLN A 167 -12.09 6.49 -16.92
#